data_AF-A0AAV2YLK4-F1
#
_entry.id   AF-A0AAV2YLK4-F1
#
_cell.length_a   1.000
_cell.length_b   1.000
_cell.length_c   1.000
_cell.angle_alpha   90.00
_cell.angle_beta   90.00
_cell.angle_gamma   90.00
#
_symmetry.space_group_name_H-M   'P 1'
#
loop_
_entity.id
_entity.type
_entity.pdbx_description
1 polymer ?
#
loop_
_entity_poly.entity_id
_entity_poly.type
_entity_poly.pdbx_seq_one_letter_code
_entity_poly.pdbx_strand_id
1 'polypeptide(L)'
;MGQRLLSDATLGLLVGIALFHVVTILFGAPVYHLVWRTFLLATLLASMTTVPAAMAFGTQQPLEWVDIVLTFRRGSSQETYVACTTIGAALGAYAGALPIPLDWDRPWQQWPLTCVYGCIGGHSFGLLLGAILIATSQRRLDGRKED
;
A
#
# COMPACT_ATOMS: atom_id res chain seq x y z
N MET A 1 16.82 -3.69 19.22
CA MET A 1 16.23 -3.03 18.04
C MET A 1 15.51 -4.03 17.13
N GLY A 2 16.16 -5.11 16.67
CA GLY A 2 15.56 -6.06 15.72
C GLY A 2 14.27 -6.77 16.17
N GLN A 3 14.17 -7.17 17.45
CA GLN A 3 12.95 -7.84 17.95
C GLN A 3 11.70 -6.96 17.91
N ARG A 4 11.83 -5.65 18.14
CA ARG A 4 10.71 -4.70 18.07
C ARG A 4 10.23 -4.49 16.63
N LEU A 5 11.16 -4.34 15.70
CA LEU A 5 10.83 -4.22 14.28
C LEU A 5 10.12 -5.48 13.75
N LEU A 6 10.57 -6.66 14.18
CA LEU A 6 9.91 -7.92 13.81
C LEU A 6 8.49 -8.01 14.40
N SER A 7 8.29 -7.61 15.66
CA SER A 7 6.95 -7.58 16.25
C SER A 7 6.04 -6.57 15.55
N ASP A 8 6.54 -5.38 15.20
CA ASP A 8 5.73 -4.38 14.50
C ASP A 8 5.38 -4.84 13.09
N ALA A 9 6.32 -5.43 12.34
CA ALA A 9 6.08 -5.96 11.01
C ALA A 9 5.05 -7.11 11.02
N THR A 10 5.16 -8.04 11.99
CA THR A 10 4.23 -9.17 12.11
C THR A 10 2.83 -8.69 12.51
N LEU A 11 2.72 -7.77 13.47
CA LEU A 11 1.44 -7.16 13.84
C LEU A 11 0.83 -6.38 12.68
N GLY A 12 1.61 -5.54 11.99
CA GLY A 12 1.19 -4.78 10.81
C GLY A 12 0.72 -5.70 9.68
N LEU A 13 1.39 -6.83 9.46
CA LEU A 13 0.99 -7.83 8.48
C LEU A 13 -0.35 -8.48 8.87
N LEU A 14 -0.50 -8.98 10.10
CA LEU A 14 -1.70 -9.69 10.53
C LEU A 14 -2.94 -8.78 10.54
N VAL A 15 -2.80 -7.57 11.09
CA VAL A 15 -3.88 -6.58 11.12
C VAL A 15 -4.22 -6.13 9.69
N GLY A 16 -3.20 -5.89 8.85
CA GLY A 16 -3.39 -5.55 7.45
C GLY A 16 -4.12 -6.63 6.67
N ILE A 17 -3.73 -7.91 6.83
CA ILE A 17 -4.40 -9.04 6.18
C ILE A 17 -5.88 -9.05 6.55
N ALA A 18 -6.19 -8.97 7.84
CA ALA A 18 -7.57 -8.98 8.32
C ALA A 18 -8.37 -7.81 7.72
N LEU A 19 -7.82 -6.60 7.78
CA LEU A 19 -8.46 -5.39 7.25
C LEU A 19 -8.70 -5.48 5.75
N PHE A 20 -7.66 -5.77 4.96
CA PHE A 20 -7.80 -5.84 3.50
C PHE A 20 -8.69 -7.00 3.07
N HIS A 21 -8.67 -8.14 3.77
CA HIS A 21 -9.56 -9.25 3.44
C HIS A 21 -11.03 -8.86 3.60
N VAL A 22 -11.37 -8.23 4.73
CA VAL A 22 -12.72 -7.73 5.01
C VAL A 22 -13.11 -6.64 4.01
N VAL A 23 -12.28 -5.62 3.81
CA VAL A 23 -12.56 -4.53 2.86
C VAL A 23 -12.78 -5.07 1.45
N THR A 24 -11.94 -6.00 1.00
CA THR A 24 -12.05 -6.58 -0.34
C THR A 24 -13.35 -7.36 -0.53
N ILE A 25 -13.79 -8.10 0.51
CA ILE A 25 -15.11 -8.76 0.51
C ILE A 25 -16.25 -7.72 0.45
N LEU A 26 -16.18 -6.67 1.26
CA LEU A 26 -17.18 -5.59 1.25
C LEU A 26 -17.27 -4.87 -0.10
N PHE A 27 -16.17 -4.82 -0.85
CA PHE A 27 -16.10 -4.29 -2.22
C PHE A 27 -16.51 -5.28 -3.30
N GLY A 28 -17.03 -6.46 -2.93
CA GLY A 28 -17.65 -7.41 -3.86
C GLY A 28 -16.84 -8.67 -4.16
N ALA A 29 -15.74 -8.92 -3.45
CA ALA A 29 -15.00 -10.17 -3.64
C ALA A 29 -15.79 -11.41 -3.13
N PRO A 30 -15.62 -12.59 -3.74
CA PRO A 30 -16.38 -13.78 -3.35
C PRO A 30 -16.06 -14.29 -1.94
N VAL A 31 -17.11 -14.56 -1.15
CA VAL A 31 -17.02 -14.92 0.28
C VAL A 31 -16.71 -16.40 0.53
N TYR A 32 -17.02 -17.29 -0.41
CA TYR A 32 -16.90 -18.75 -0.17
C TYR A 32 -16.01 -19.46 -1.20
N HIS A 33 -16.29 -19.29 -2.49
CA HIS A 33 -15.63 -20.10 -3.53
C HIS A 33 -14.19 -19.67 -3.86
N LEU A 34 -13.80 -18.42 -3.54
CA LEU A 34 -12.47 -17.87 -3.86
C LEU A 34 -11.78 -17.21 -2.65
N VAL A 35 -12.13 -17.62 -1.43
CA VAL A 35 -11.58 -17.07 -0.17
C VAL A 35 -10.07 -17.08 -0.16
N TRP A 36 -9.45 -18.18 -0.57
CA TRP A 36 -7.99 -18.30 -0.57
C TRP A 36 -7.34 -17.27 -1.48
N ARG A 37 -7.94 -16.98 -2.64
CA ARG A 37 -7.39 -15.97 -3.55
C ARG A 37 -7.54 -14.56 -2.97
N THR A 38 -8.69 -14.26 -2.35
CA THR A 38 -8.92 -12.99 -1.66
C THR A 38 -7.98 -12.82 -0.47
N PHE A 39 -7.67 -13.90 0.25
CA PHE A 39 -6.69 -13.92 1.34
C PHE A 39 -5.27 -13.63 0.84
N LEU A 40 -4.86 -14.24 -0.28
CA LEU A 40 -3.56 -13.96 -0.90
C LEU A 40 -3.45 -12.51 -1.39
N LEU A 41 -4.50 -11.96 -2.00
CA LEU A 41 -4.54 -10.54 -2.38
C LEU A 41 -4.43 -9.63 -1.15
N ALA A 42 -5.15 -9.94 -0.06
CA ALA A 42 -5.07 -9.19 1.18
C ALA A 42 -3.67 -9.26 1.81
N THR A 43 -3.01 -10.42 1.72
CA THR A 43 -1.61 -10.60 2.15
C THR A 43 -0.65 -9.75 1.35
N LEU A 44 -0.82 -9.71 0.02
CA LEU A 44 -0.03 -8.85 -0.85
C LEU A 44 -0.24 -7.37 -0.50
N LEU A 45 -1.49 -6.91 -0.40
CA LEU A 45 -1.81 -5.53 -0.01
C LEU A 45 -1.20 -5.18 1.35
N ALA A 46 -1.36 -6.02 2.36
CA ALA A 46 -0.78 -5.80 3.69
C ALA A 46 0.76 -5.69 3.64
N SER A 47 1.43 -6.58 2.89
CA SER A 47 2.89 -6.53 2.73
C SER A 47 3.38 -5.24 2.06
N MET A 48 2.59 -4.66 1.17
CA MET A 48 2.94 -3.47 0.40
C MET A 48 2.49 -2.15 1.04
N THR A 49 1.70 -2.21 2.13
CA THR A 49 1.10 -1.03 2.77
C THR A 49 1.33 -0.99 4.29
N THR A 50 0.72 -1.90 5.06
CA THR A 50 0.74 -1.87 6.52
C THR A 50 2.08 -2.32 7.09
N VAL A 51 2.79 -3.24 6.44
CA VAL A 51 4.13 -3.66 6.87
C VAL A 51 5.15 -2.52 6.81
N PRO A 52 5.36 -1.82 5.67
CA PRO A 52 6.29 -0.70 5.63
C PRO A 52 5.88 0.44 6.57
N ALA A 53 4.58 0.71 6.74
CA ALA A 53 4.09 1.69 7.72
C ALA A 53 4.41 1.28 9.17
N ALA A 54 4.16 0.01 9.53
CA ALA A 54 4.46 -0.51 10.86
C ALA A 54 5.96 -0.49 11.18
N MET A 55 6.80 -0.82 10.20
CA MET A 55 8.25 -0.77 10.38
C MET A 55 8.80 0.67 10.48
N ALA A 56 8.19 1.62 9.78
CA ALA A 56 8.64 3.02 9.77
C ALA A 56 8.16 3.81 11.01
N PHE A 57 6.91 3.60 11.43
CA PHE A 57 6.25 4.44 12.45
C PHE A 57 5.84 3.67 13.71
N GLY A 58 6.01 2.34 13.73
CA GLY A 58 5.54 1.49 14.82
C GLY A 58 4.02 1.34 14.83
N THR A 59 3.53 0.43 15.67
CA THR A 59 2.10 0.05 15.74
C THR A 59 1.32 0.73 16.85
N GLN A 60 1.97 1.56 17.68
CA GLN A 60 1.35 2.13 18.89
C GLN A 60 0.31 3.22 18.62
N GLN A 61 0.42 3.92 17.49
CA GLN A 61 -0.44 5.05 17.15
C GLN A 61 -0.98 4.90 15.71
N PRO A 62 -1.92 3.97 15.46
CA PRO A 62 -2.40 3.66 14.12
C PRO A 62 -3.10 4.83 13.42
N LEU A 63 -3.65 5.80 14.18
CA LEU A 63 -4.23 7.01 13.62
C LEU A 63 -3.18 7.92 12.96
N GLU A 64 -1.92 7.86 13.37
CA GLU A 64 -0.85 8.59 12.69
C GLU A 64 -0.63 8.07 11.27
N TRP A 65 -0.87 6.78 11.00
CA TRP A 65 -0.71 6.24 9.65
C TRP A 65 -1.72 6.84 8.68
N VAL A 66 -2.95 7.07 9.16
CA VAL A 66 -4.00 7.75 8.39
C VAL A 66 -3.61 9.20 8.15
N ASP A 67 -3.10 9.91 9.16
CA ASP A 67 -2.63 11.30 8.99
C ASP A 67 -1.46 11.40 8.00
N ILE A 68 -0.52 10.45 8.03
CA ILE A 68 0.61 10.39 7.09
C ILE A 68 0.10 10.21 5.65
N VAL A 69 -0.85 9.30 5.44
CA VAL A 69 -1.43 9.03 4.11
C VAL A 69 -2.25 10.20 3.60
N LEU A 70 -2.98 10.91 4.46
CA LEU A 70 -3.89 11.99 4.04
C LEU A 70 -3.22 13.36 3.96
N THR A 71 -2.28 13.64 4.86
CA THR A 71 -1.85 15.02 5.14
C THR A 71 -0.39 15.27 4.73
N PHE A 72 0.44 14.23 4.53
CA PHE A 72 1.87 14.37 4.22
C PHE A 72 2.62 15.34 5.16
N ARG A 73 2.20 15.38 6.43
CA ARG A 73 2.35 16.55 7.30
C ARG A 73 3.76 16.81 7.80
N ARG A 74 4.59 15.77 8.05
CA ARG A 74 5.95 15.99 8.60
C ARG A 74 7.02 16.13 7.53
N GLY A 75 6.69 15.96 6.25
CA GLY A 75 7.62 16.17 5.12
C GLY A 75 8.89 15.31 5.18
N SER A 76 8.90 14.27 6.02
CA SER A 76 10.02 13.34 6.12
C SER A 76 10.10 12.49 4.85
N SER A 77 11.33 12.17 4.43
CA SER A 77 11.56 11.26 3.32
C SER A 77 10.90 9.90 3.53
N GLN A 78 10.86 9.42 4.78
CA GLN A 78 10.20 8.14 5.12
C GLN A 78 8.68 8.23 4.99
N GLU A 79 8.06 9.31 5.48
CA GLU A 79 6.62 9.54 5.36
C GLU A 79 6.18 9.64 3.90
N THR A 80 6.93 10.41 3.11
CA THR A 80 6.66 10.57 1.67
C THR A 80 6.71 9.21 0.97
N TYR A 81 7.74 8.41 1.26
CA TYR A 81 7.92 7.10 0.66
C TYR A 81 6.81 6.13 1.04
N VAL A 82 6.48 6.00 2.33
CA VAL A 82 5.42 5.11 2.82
C VAL A 82 4.05 5.54 2.30
N ALA A 83 3.76 6.85 2.29
CA ALA A 83 2.49 7.35 1.78
C ALA A 83 2.34 7.09 0.28
N CYS A 84 3.34 7.43 -0.55
CA CYS A 84 3.29 7.20 -1.99
C CYS A 84 3.14 5.71 -2.34
N THR A 85 3.89 4.84 -1.68
CA THR A 85 3.82 3.38 -1.91
C THR A 85 2.49 2.78 -1.45
N THR A 86 1.97 3.23 -0.30
CA THR A 86 0.69 2.76 0.25
C THR A 86 -0.49 3.18 -0.64
N ILE A 87 -0.55 4.47 -0.99
CA ILE A 87 -1.58 5.01 -1.87
C ILE A 87 -1.50 4.35 -3.25
N GLY A 88 -0.28 4.23 -3.80
CA GLY A 88 -0.04 3.57 -5.07
C GLY A 88 -0.53 2.13 -5.10
N ALA A 89 -0.18 1.32 -4.09
CA ALA A 89 -0.61 -0.07 -4.00
C ALA A 89 -2.13 -0.20 -3.91
N ALA A 90 -2.77 0.59 -3.03
CA ALA A 90 -4.22 0.55 -2.82
C ALA A 90 -5.00 1.02 -4.07
N LEU A 91 -4.62 2.17 -4.65
CA LEU A 91 -5.25 2.69 -5.87
C LEU A 91 -4.99 1.78 -7.07
N GLY A 92 -3.79 1.21 -7.17
CA GLY A 92 -3.45 0.25 -8.21
C GLY A 92 -4.31 -1.01 -8.12
N ALA A 93 -4.46 -1.59 -6.93
CA ALA A 93 -5.34 -2.75 -6.73
C ALA A 93 -6.80 -2.43 -7.05
N TYR A 94 -7.28 -1.26 -6.62
CA TYR A 94 -8.63 -0.79 -6.91
C TYR A 94 -8.85 -0.58 -8.43
N ALA A 95 -7.92 0.07 -9.12
CA ALA A 95 -7.95 0.22 -10.57
C ALA A 95 -7.92 -1.13 -11.29
N GLY A 96 -7.16 -2.09 -10.75
CA GLY A 96 -7.14 -3.48 -11.23
C GLY A 96 -8.47 -4.22 -11.04
N ALA A 97 -9.37 -3.76 -10.18
CA ALA A 97 -10.71 -4.34 -10.08
C ALA A 97 -11.64 -3.87 -11.20
N LEU A 98 -11.38 -2.70 -11.81
CA LEU A 98 -12.26 -2.10 -12.83
C LEU A 98 -12.45 -2.94 -14.10
N PRO A 99 -11.45 -3.67 -14.62
CA PRO A 99 -11.66 -4.53 -15.77
C PRO A 99 -12.60 -5.70 -15.47
N ILE A 100 -12.68 -6.18 -14.23
CA ILE A 100 -13.35 -7.45 -13.88
C ILE A 100 -14.83 -7.49 -14.32
N PRO A 101 -15.66 -6.45 -14.07
CA PRO A 101 -17.06 -6.44 -14.51
C PRO A 101 -17.28 -6.34 -16.02
N LEU A 102 -16.25 -5.96 -16.79
CA LEU A 102 -16.36 -5.81 -18.25
C LEU A 102 -16.39 -7.16 -18.99
N ASP A 103 -16.11 -8.25 -18.26
CA ASP A 103 -16.07 -9.67 -18.64
C ASP A 103 -15.71 -9.92 -20.12
N TRP A 104 -14.46 -9.66 -20.50
CA TRP A 104 -13.97 -9.96 -21.85
C TRP A 104 -13.68 -11.45 -22.07
N ASP A 105 -14.13 -12.33 -21.16
CA ASP A 105 -13.87 -13.77 -21.14
C ASP A 105 -12.37 -14.11 -21.28
N ARG A 106 -11.50 -13.27 -20.70
CA ARG A 106 -10.05 -13.47 -20.78
C ARG A 106 -9.48 -14.08 -19.50
N PRO A 107 -8.53 -15.02 -19.60
CA PRO A 107 -7.93 -15.65 -18.43
C PRO A 107 -7.17 -14.66 -17.54
N TRP A 108 -6.65 -13.57 -18.10
CA TRP A 108 -5.96 -12.53 -17.33
C TRP A 108 -6.89 -11.69 -16.46
N GLN A 109 -8.20 -11.68 -16.74
CA GLN A 109 -9.22 -10.91 -16.04
C GLN A 109 -9.79 -11.65 -14.79
N GLN A 110 -9.38 -12.89 -14.59
CA GLN A 110 -9.87 -13.74 -13.50
C GLN A 110 -9.51 -13.16 -12.13
N TRP A 111 -10.46 -13.16 -11.18
CA TRP A 111 -10.20 -12.71 -9.82
C TRP A 111 -9.06 -13.52 -9.16
N PRO A 112 -8.06 -12.88 -8.52
CA PRO A 112 -7.80 -11.44 -8.35
C PRO A 112 -6.62 -10.93 -9.22
N LEU A 113 -6.33 -11.55 -10.37
CA LEU A 113 -5.08 -11.32 -11.13
C LEU A 113 -4.85 -9.85 -11.49
N THR A 114 -5.87 -9.17 -12.03
CA THR A 114 -5.77 -7.75 -12.40
C THR A 114 -5.52 -6.86 -11.18
N CYS A 115 -6.13 -7.16 -10.03
CA CYS A 115 -5.87 -6.47 -8.77
C CYS A 115 -4.44 -6.69 -8.27
N VAL A 116 -3.88 -7.90 -8.46
CA VAL A 116 -2.48 -8.21 -8.11
C VAL A 116 -1.53 -7.40 -8.98
N TYR A 117 -1.72 -7.39 -10.30
CA TYR A 117 -0.90 -6.58 -11.21
C TYR A 117 -1.02 -5.09 -10.89
N GLY A 118 -2.24 -4.62 -10.62
CA GLY A 118 -2.51 -3.26 -10.20
C GLY A 118 -1.79 -2.90 -8.90
N CYS A 119 -1.86 -3.76 -7.88
CA CYS A 119 -1.17 -3.55 -6.60
C CYS A 119 0.34 -3.42 -6.78
N ILE A 120 0.97 -4.34 -7.51
CA ILE A 120 2.42 -4.35 -7.73
C ILE A 120 2.84 -3.14 -8.57
N GLY A 121 2.11 -2.86 -9.66
CA GLY A 121 2.38 -1.73 -10.55
C GLY A 121 2.20 -0.39 -9.84
N GLY A 122 1.12 -0.26 -9.07
CA GLY A 122 0.83 0.93 -8.28
C GLY A 122 1.85 1.16 -7.16
N HIS A 123 2.26 0.11 -6.44
CA HIS A 123 3.33 0.19 -5.46
C HIS A 123 4.65 0.64 -6.11
N SER A 124 5.02 0.02 -7.24
CA SER A 124 6.22 0.36 -8.00
C SER A 124 6.20 1.80 -8.50
N PHE A 125 5.06 2.29 -8.97
CA PHE A 125 4.89 3.68 -9.33
C PHE A 125 5.03 4.60 -8.11
N GLY A 126 4.45 4.22 -6.97
CA GLY A 126 4.59 4.92 -5.70
C GLY A 126 6.05 5.03 -5.24
N LEU A 127 6.87 3.99 -5.46
CA LEU A 127 8.31 4.01 -5.19
C LEU A 127 9.01 5.09 -6.02
N LEU A 128 8.75 5.12 -7.33
CA LEU A 128 9.35 6.08 -8.24
C LEU A 128 8.91 7.51 -7.91
N LEU A 129 7.61 7.71 -7.67
CA LEU A 129 7.06 9.02 -7.31
C LEU A 129 7.66 9.52 -5.99
N GLY A 130 7.70 8.68 -4.96
CA GLY A 130 8.29 9.01 -3.67
C GLY A 130 9.76 9.43 -3.81
N ALA A 131 10.55 8.68 -4.58
CA ALA A 131 11.95 9.03 -4.85
C ALA A 131 12.09 10.38 -5.56
N ILE A 132 11.26 10.68 -6.55
CA ILE A 132 11.27 11.96 -7.28
C ILE A 132 10.89 13.11 -6.33
N LEU A 133 9.84 12.95 -5.52
CA LEU A 133 9.40 13.98 -4.57
C LEU A 133 10.48 14.30 -3.53
N ILE A 134 11.14 13.26 -3.00
CA ILE A 134 12.24 13.44 -2.04
C ILE A 134 13.42 14.15 -2.70
N ALA A 135 13.84 13.72 -3.89
CA ALA A 135 14.96 14.33 -4.60
C ALA A 135 14.68 15.80 -4.96
N THR A 136 13.46 16.13 -5.38
CA THR A 136 13.08 17.52 -5.68
C THR A 136 13.00 18.38 -4.42
N SER A 137 12.54 17.83 -3.29
CA SER A 137 12.54 18.50 -1.99
C SER A 137 13.98 18.82 -1.53
N GLN A 138 14.88 17.84 -1.61
CA GLN A 138 16.30 18.03 -1.25
C GLN A 138 16.97 19.11 -2.10
N ARG A 139 16.78 19.08 -3.42
CA ARG A 139 17.32 20.12 -4.33
C ARG A 139 16.82 21.53 -3.99
N ARG A 140 15.55 21.68 -3.60
CA ARG A 140 15.00 22.98 -3.17
C ARG A 140 15.64 23.47 -1.88
N LEU A 141 15.96 22.57 -0.95
CA LEU A 141 16.60 22.93 0.31
C LEU A 141 18.06 23.34 0.13
N ASP A 142 18.78 22.70 -0.79
CA ASP A 142 20.18 23.04 -1.08
C ASP A 142 20.28 24.39 -1.82
N GLY A 143 19.42 24.64 -2.82
CA GLY A 143 19.39 25.95 -3.50
C GLY A 143 19.10 27.13 -2.56
N ARG A 144 18.25 26.93 -1.52
CA ARG A 144 17.97 27.97 -0.52
C ARG A 144 19.16 28.32 0.38
N LYS A 145 20.19 27.46 0.48
CA LYS A 145 21.38 27.73 1.27
C LYS A 145 22.44 28.53 0.51
N GLU A 146 22.33 28.59 -0.82
CA GLU A 146 23.27 29.29 -1.70
C GLU A 146 22.88 30.77 -1.91
N ASP A 147 21.66 31.15 -1.54
CA ASP A 147 21.11 32.53 -1.52
C ASP A 147 21.34 33.25 -0.18
#